data_AF-A0A0B7AI37-F1
#
_entry.id   AF-A0A0B7AI37-F1
#
_cell.length_a   1.000
_cell.length_b   1.000
_cell.length_c   1.000
_cell.angle_alpha   90.00
_cell.angle_beta   90.00
_cell.angle_gamma   90.00
#
_symmetry.space_group_name_H-M   'P 1'
#
loop_
_entity.id
_entity.type
_entity.pdbx_description
1 polymer ?
#
loop_
_entity_poly.entity_id
_entity_poly.type
_entity_poly.pdbx_seq_one_letter_code
_entity_poly.pdbx_strand_id
1 'polypeptide(L)'
;STFETCESRERPIAFTARSKKLWIQFKSNGNNTARGFSIPFVTYNEEYESLIEDIVRDGRLYSSKQHQQIFKDRQLLTALLEVIATPYNYLKYANVSHTMFPPSFFKLLTPKVRRFFQT
;
A
#
# COMPACT_ATOMS: atom_id res chain seq x y z
N SER A 1 16.63 5.43 4.65
CA SER A 1 16.26 4.36 5.60
C SER A 1 16.57 3.02 4.95
N THR A 2 17.07 2.07 5.73
CA THR A 2 17.33 0.69 5.28
C THR A 2 16.39 -0.23 6.05
N PHE A 3 15.74 -1.16 5.36
CA PHE A 3 14.93 -2.22 5.98
C PHE A 3 15.57 -3.57 5.65
N GLU A 4 15.82 -4.37 6.67
CA GLU A 4 16.44 -5.69 6.55
C GLU A 4 15.60 -6.72 7.31
N THR A 5 15.35 -7.87 6.68
CA THR A 5 14.66 -8.98 7.33
C THR A 5 15.00 -10.30 6.66
N CYS A 6 15.04 -11.36 7.47
CA CYS A 6 15.19 -12.76 7.02
C CYS A 6 13.95 -13.60 7.37
N GLU A 7 12.89 -12.98 7.90
CA GLU A 7 11.71 -13.66 8.44
C GLU A 7 10.51 -13.54 7.50
N SER A 8 9.73 -14.63 7.41
CA SER A 8 8.41 -14.56 6.78
C SER A 8 7.42 -13.89 7.74
N ARG A 9 6.72 -12.85 7.28
CA ARG A 9 5.64 -12.21 8.03
C ARG A 9 4.29 -12.45 7.38
N GLU A 10 3.28 -12.71 8.19
CA GLU A 10 1.91 -12.87 7.70
C GLU A 10 1.32 -11.53 7.22
N ARG A 11 1.68 -10.43 7.89
CA ARG A 11 1.20 -9.09 7.57
C ARG A 11 2.12 -8.40 6.56
N PRO A 12 1.56 -7.77 5.51
CA PRO A 12 2.34 -6.94 4.60
C PRO A 12 3.07 -5.83 5.34
N ILE A 13 4.23 -5.47 4.79
CA ILE A 13 5.01 -4.31 5.26
C ILE A 13 5.04 -3.30 4.12
N ALA A 14 4.86 -2.04 4.45
CA ALA A 14 4.92 -0.95 3.50
C ALA A 14 5.82 0.16 4.04
N PHE A 15 6.46 0.87 3.12
CA PHE A 15 7.37 1.96 3.42
C PHE A 15 7.09 3.12 2.46
N THR A 16 7.23 4.33 2.96
CA THR A 16 7.40 5.52 2.13
C THR A 16 8.88 5.92 2.18
N ALA A 17 9.39 6.42 1.06
CA ALA A 17 10.76 6.91 0.99
C ALA A 17 10.85 8.06 0.00
N ARG A 18 11.40 9.19 0.45
CA ARG A 18 11.72 10.34 -0.41
C ARG A 18 13.07 10.12 -1.09
N SER A 19 13.09 9.23 -2.07
CA SER A 19 14.30 8.89 -2.82
C SER A 19 13.97 8.58 -4.26
N LYS A 20 14.83 9.04 -5.17
CA LYS A 20 14.80 8.64 -6.60
C LYS A 20 15.55 7.32 -6.85
N LYS A 21 16.15 6.74 -5.83
CA LYS A 21 16.96 5.51 -5.89
C LYS A 21 16.43 4.49 -4.90
N LEU A 22 16.17 3.28 -5.40
CA LEU A 22 15.79 2.12 -4.61
C LEU A 22 16.80 1.00 -4.88
N TRP A 23 17.35 0.43 -3.82
CA TRP A 23 18.23 -0.73 -3.88
C TRP A 23 17.59 -1.87 -3.11
N ILE A 24 17.50 -3.04 -3.75
CA ILE A 24 16.97 -4.26 -3.15
C ILE A 24 18.07 -5.31 -3.23
N GLN A 25 18.48 -5.85 -2.08
CA GLN A 25 19.43 -6.95 -2.00
C GLN A 25 18.74 -8.16 -1.39
N PHE A 26 18.82 -9.28 -2.08
CA PHE A 26 18.33 -10.58 -1.60
C PHE A 26 19.47 -11.60 -1.64
N LYS A 27 19.59 -12.38 -0.57
CA LYS A 27 20.57 -13.46 -0.44
C LYS A 27 19.87 -14.70 0.12
N SER A 28 20.10 -15.85 -0.52
CA SER A 28 19.66 -17.16 -0.06
C SER A 28 20.87 -18.09 0.13
N ASN A 29 20.76 -19.07 1.02
CA ASN A 29 21.80 -20.05 1.29
C ASN A 29 21.66 -21.35 0.46
N GLY A 30 20.64 -21.46 -0.40
CA GLY A 30 20.43 -22.60 -1.31
C GLY A 30 19.90 -23.89 -0.68
N ASN A 31 19.99 -24.05 0.65
CA ASN A 31 19.54 -25.27 1.34
C ASN A 31 18.04 -25.30 1.65
N ASN A 32 17.39 -24.14 1.77
CA ASN A 32 15.95 -24.02 2.06
C ASN A 32 15.32 -22.99 1.11
N THR A 33 14.65 -23.47 0.07
CA THR A 33 13.99 -22.59 -0.92
C THR A 33 12.48 -22.49 -0.66
N ALA A 34 11.99 -21.27 -0.45
CA ALA A 34 10.56 -20.96 -0.41
C ALA A 34 10.13 -20.22 -1.69
N ARG A 35 8.86 -19.82 -1.78
CA ARG A 35 8.27 -19.11 -2.94
C ARG A 35 8.87 -17.71 -3.22
N GLY A 36 9.72 -17.18 -2.33
CA GLY A 36 10.29 -15.84 -2.45
C GLY A 36 9.32 -14.74 -1.98
N PHE A 37 9.46 -13.54 -2.55
CA PHE A 37 8.68 -12.36 -2.18
C PHE A 37 8.33 -11.52 -3.41
N SER A 38 7.35 -10.63 -3.26
CA SER A 38 6.97 -9.62 -4.25
C SER A 38 6.96 -8.24 -3.59
N ILE A 39 7.53 -7.24 -4.27
CA ILE A 39 7.58 -5.85 -3.79
C ILE A 39 6.82 -4.96 -4.79
N PRO A 40 5.51 -4.75 -4.59
CA PRO A 40 4.79 -3.72 -5.33
C PRO A 40 5.30 -2.33 -4.92
N PHE A 41 5.54 -1.46 -5.89
CA PHE A 41 5.91 -0.07 -5.63
C PHE A 41 5.24 0.88 -6.62
N VAL A 42 5.04 2.12 -6.20
CA VAL A 42 4.61 3.25 -7.03
C VAL A 42 5.34 4.50 -6.60
N THR A 43 5.42 5.47 -7.50
CA THR A 43 5.87 6.83 -7.22
C THR A 43 4.66 7.75 -7.17
N TYR A 44 4.72 8.78 -6.33
CA TYR A 44 3.68 9.80 -6.22
C TYR A 44 4.33 11.19 -6.19
N ASN A 45 3.56 12.22 -6.50
CA ASN A 45 4.03 13.61 -6.41
C ASN A 45 4.25 14.01 -4.95
N GLU A 46 5.35 14.71 -4.65
CA GLU A 46 5.70 15.15 -3.29
C GLU A 46 4.60 15.98 -2.62
N GLU A 47 3.74 16.64 -3.40
CA GLU A 47 2.56 17.35 -2.88
C GLU A 47 1.61 16.44 -2.07
N TYR A 48 1.52 15.16 -2.42
CA TYR A 48 0.66 14.18 -1.75
C TYR A 48 1.31 13.50 -0.54
N GLU A 49 2.56 13.83 -0.23
CA GLU A 49 3.36 13.15 0.79
C GLU A 49 2.63 13.01 2.14
N SER A 50 2.00 14.08 2.64
CA SER A 50 1.30 14.05 3.92
C SER A 50 0.10 13.09 3.92
N LEU A 51 -0.61 12.97 2.79
CA LEU A 51 -1.69 12.01 2.61
C LEU A 51 -1.14 10.58 2.53
N ILE A 52 -0.07 10.36 1.76
CA ILE A 52 0.49 9.01 1.59
C ILE A 52 1.09 8.51 2.91
N GLU A 53 1.80 9.35 3.67
CA GLU A 53 2.26 8.98 5.00
C GLU A 53 1.09 8.65 5.95
N ASP A 54 0.01 9.44 5.93
CA ASP A 54 -1.18 9.19 6.75
C ASP A 54 -1.89 7.88 6.37
N ILE A 55 -1.86 7.47 5.09
CA ILE A 55 -2.41 6.19 4.64
C ILE A 55 -1.49 5.02 5.03
N VAL A 56 -0.21 5.09 4.65
CA VAL A 56 0.75 3.99 4.79
C VAL A 56 1.12 3.73 6.25
N ARG A 57 1.14 4.75 7.11
CA ARG A 57 1.42 4.56 8.55
C ARG A 57 0.20 4.09 9.34
N ASP A 58 -0.99 4.10 8.75
CA ASP A 58 -2.20 3.64 9.43
C ASP A 58 -2.22 2.11 9.52
N GLY A 59 -1.82 1.58 10.69
CA GLY A 59 -1.76 0.14 10.94
C GLY A 59 -3.07 -0.61 10.68
N ARG A 60 -4.22 0.08 10.66
CA ARG A 60 -5.51 -0.52 10.31
C ARG A 60 -5.56 -1.00 8.86
N LEU A 61 -4.76 -0.43 7.96
CA LEU A 61 -4.64 -0.88 6.58
C LEU A 61 -4.09 -2.31 6.49
N TYR A 62 -3.29 -2.77 7.47
CA TYR A 62 -2.65 -4.09 7.44
C TYR A 62 -3.22 -5.09 8.47
N SER A 63 -4.00 -4.61 9.44
CA SER A 63 -4.37 -5.39 10.63
C SER A 63 -5.51 -6.39 10.39
N SER A 64 -6.51 -6.05 9.57
CA SER A 64 -7.69 -6.89 9.37
C SER A 64 -7.47 -7.93 8.28
N LYS A 65 -8.02 -9.15 8.45
CA LYS A 65 -7.99 -10.19 7.40
C LYS A 65 -8.61 -9.70 6.09
N GLN A 66 -9.65 -8.88 6.16
CA GLN A 66 -10.31 -8.29 4.99
C GLN A 66 -9.35 -7.37 4.23
N HIS A 67 -8.61 -6.50 4.93
CA HIS A 67 -7.65 -5.62 4.27
C HIS A 67 -6.42 -6.40 3.77
N GLN A 68 -6.01 -7.47 4.44
CA GLN A 68 -4.92 -8.32 3.95
C GLN A 68 -5.23 -8.95 2.59
N GLN A 69 -6.50 -9.20 2.26
CA GLN A 69 -6.88 -9.71 0.94
C GLN A 69 -6.61 -8.69 -0.19
N ILE A 70 -6.65 -7.39 0.10
CA ILE A 70 -6.29 -6.35 -0.87
C ILE A 70 -4.86 -6.56 -1.38
N PHE A 71 -3.95 -6.98 -0.50
CA PHE A 71 -2.54 -7.23 -0.86
C PHE A 71 -2.29 -8.60 -1.49
N LYS A 72 -3.28 -9.50 -1.47
CA LYS A 72 -3.22 -10.83 -2.09
C LYS A 72 -3.90 -10.86 -3.46
N ASP A 73 -4.91 -10.01 -3.65
CA ASP A 73 -5.60 -9.84 -4.92
C ASP A 73 -4.89 -8.80 -5.81
N ARG A 74 -4.57 -9.20 -7.04
CA ARG A 74 -3.82 -8.35 -7.97
C ARG A 74 -4.61 -7.11 -8.39
N GLN A 75 -5.93 -7.21 -8.60
CA GLN A 75 -6.75 -6.08 -9.03
C GLN A 75 -6.91 -5.07 -7.89
N LEU A 76 -7.18 -5.54 -6.67
CA LEU A 76 -7.31 -4.67 -5.50
C LEU A 76 -5.99 -3.98 -5.15
N LEU A 77 -4.88 -4.71 -5.21
CA LEU A 77 -3.55 -4.14 -5.00
C LEU A 77 -3.26 -3.05 -6.04
N THR A 78 -3.55 -3.31 -7.32
CA THR A 78 -3.34 -2.34 -8.41
C THR A 78 -4.16 -1.07 -8.16
N ALA A 79 -5.43 -1.21 -7.79
CA ALA A 79 -6.29 -0.06 -7.53
C ALA A 79 -5.84 0.74 -6.29
N LEU A 80 -5.35 0.08 -5.22
CA LEU A 80 -4.75 0.77 -4.08
C LEU A 80 -3.50 1.56 -4.51
N LEU A 81 -2.63 0.94 -5.31
CA LEU A 81 -1.42 1.58 -5.84
C LEU A 81 -1.75 2.76 -6.76
N GLU A 82 -2.81 2.69 -7.56
CA GLU A 82 -3.30 3.81 -8.38
C GLU A 82 -3.79 4.98 -7.52
N VAL A 83 -4.46 4.71 -6.39
CA VAL A 83 -4.85 5.75 -5.43
C VAL A 83 -3.62 6.36 -4.75
N ILE A 84 -2.60 5.56 -4.41
CA ILE A 84 -1.36 6.08 -3.82
C ILE A 84 -0.60 6.95 -4.83
N ALA A 85 -0.49 6.50 -6.08
CA ALA A 85 0.20 7.23 -7.14
C ALA A 85 -0.54 8.52 -7.54
N THR A 86 -1.88 8.49 -7.51
CA THR A 86 -2.73 9.62 -7.91
C THR A 86 -3.99 9.63 -7.04
N PRO A 87 -3.99 10.38 -5.92
CA PRO A 87 -5.08 10.31 -4.93
C PRO A 87 -6.46 10.67 -5.46
N TYR A 88 -6.56 11.45 -6.54
CA TYR A 88 -7.83 11.72 -7.23
C TYR A 88 -8.52 10.46 -7.77
N ASN A 89 -7.78 9.40 -8.10
CA ASN A 89 -8.35 8.13 -8.52
C ASN A 89 -9.25 7.50 -7.44
N TYR A 90 -9.10 7.91 -6.18
CA TYR A 90 -10.01 7.54 -5.12
C TYR A 90 -11.49 7.79 -5.49
N LEU A 91 -11.79 8.94 -6.12
CA LEU A 91 -13.15 9.30 -6.48
C LEU A 91 -13.73 8.36 -7.54
N LYS A 92 -12.91 7.89 -8.49
CA LYS A 92 -13.29 6.88 -9.47
C LYS A 92 -13.72 5.59 -8.78
N TYR A 93 -12.93 5.09 -7.84
CA TYR A 93 -13.23 3.84 -7.14
C TYR A 93 -14.37 3.97 -6.13
N ALA A 94 -14.46 5.11 -5.45
CA ALA A 94 -15.54 5.39 -4.50
C ALA A 94 -16.90 5.44 -5.20
N ASN A 95 -16.98 6.05 -6.40
CA ASN A 95 -18.25 6.22 -7.11
C ASN A 95 -18.66 4.97 -7.91
N VAL A 96 -17.69 4.24 -8.47
CA VAL A 96 -17.98 3.14 -9.43
C VAL A 96 -17.91 1.76 -8.77
N SER A 97 -17.15 1.60 -7.67
CA SER A 97 -16.72 0.29 -7.20
C SER A 97 -16.87 0.05 -5.70
N HIS A 98 -18.02 0.42 -5.12
CA HIS A 98 -18.38 0.00 -3.76
C HIS A 98 -18.34 -1.53 -3.56
N THR A 99 -18.39 -2.30 -4.65
CA THR A 99 -18.31 -3.76 -4.66
C THR A 99 -16.88 -4.30 -4.73
N MET A 100 -15.90 -3.51 -5.17
CA MET A 100 -14.51 -3.98 -5.39
C MET A 100 -13.71 -3.94 -4.08
N PHE A 101 -13.75 -2.83 -3.34
CA PHE A 101 -13.08 -2.73 -2.04
C PHE A 101 -14.02 -3.01 -0.88
N PRO A 102 -13.53 -3.60 0.22
CA PRO A 102 -14.35 -3.80 1.40
C PRO A 102 -14.80 -2.45 1.98
N PRO A 103 -16.02 -2.32 2.55
CA PRO A 103 -16.52 -1.06 3.10
C PRO A 103 -15.59 -0.43 4.15
N SER A 104 -14.88 -1.27 4.91
CA SER A 104 -13.86 -0.86 5.88
C SER A 104 -12.68 -0.10 5.27
N PHE A 105 -12.33 -0.39 4.01
CA PHE A 105 -11.28 0.30 3.28
C PHE A 105 -11.71 1.72 2.91
N PHE A 106 -12.94 1.90 2.39
CA PHE A 106 -13.48 3.24 2.15
C PHE A 106 -13.64 4.03 3.44
N LYS A 107 -14.05 3.39 4.55
CA LYS A 107 -14.13 4.02 5.87
C LYS A 107 -12.76 4.51 6.37
N LEU A 108 -11.69 3.83 5.99
CA LEU A 108 -10.31 4.22 6.29
C LEU A 108 -9.87 5.42 5.42
N LEU A 109 -10.04 5.34 4.10
CA LEU A 109 -9.48 6.29 3.15
C LEU A 109 -10.32 7.56 2.97
N THR A 110 -11.66 7.47 2.97
CA THR A 110 -12.55 8.62 2.77
C THR A 110 -12.16 9.83 3.62
N PRO A 111 -12.03 9.72 4.96
CA PRO A 111 -11.73 10.89 5.78
C PRO A 111 -10.34 11.47 5.48
N LYS A 112 -9.34 10.63 5.16
CA LYS A 112 -7.97 11.06 4.86
C LYS A 112 -7.91 11.83 3.54
N VAL A 113 -8.49 11.25 2.49
CA VAL A 113 -8.54 11.85 1.15
C VAL A 113 -9.35 13.14 1.15
N ARG A 114 -10.53 13.15 1.77
CA ARG A 114 -11.36 14.36 1.87
C ARG A 114 -10.65 15.47 2.64
N ARG A 115 -10.06 15.16 3.79
CA ARG A 115 -9.32 16.13 4.59
C ARG A 115 -8.19 16.77 3.78
N PHE A 116 -7.45 15.97 3.02
CA PHE A 116 -6.34 16.47 2.21
C PHE A 116 -6.79 17.43 1.09
N PHE A 117 -7.87 17.10 0.37
CA PHE A 117 -8.37 17.93 -0.75
C PHE A 117 -9.29 19.08 -0.35
N GLN A 118 -9.69 19.18 0.92
CA GLN A 118 -10.46 20.30 1.46
C GLN A 118 -9.57 21.42 2.03
N THR A 119 -8.28 21.14 2.21
CA THR A 119 -7.22 22.12 2.46
C THR A 119 -6.74 22.74 1.15
#